data_AF-A0A6L6EMH5-F1
#
_entry.id   AF-A0A6L6EMH5-F1
#
_cell.length_a   1.000
_cell.length_b   1.000
_cell.length_c   1.000
_cell.angle_alpha   90.00
_cell.angle_beta   90.00
_cell.angle_gamma   90.00
#
_symmetry.space_group_name_H-M   'P 1'
#
loop_
_entity.id
_entity.type
_entity.pdbx_description
1 polymer ?
#
loop_
_entity_poly.entity_id
_entity_poly.type
_entity_poly.pdbx_seq_one_letter_code
_entity_poly.pdbx_strand_id
1 'polypeptide(L)'
;MNVVISADMEGISGVTSPADVNPGSAGWNHFRKIMTADVNAAIAGFFEAGARNIVVNDSHANMENVVVDLLDPRATLISGRHKKHCMAEGVTKDTDALAFIGYHTAAGQQGIMSHTYSGDIYNAIWLNEEICSEGYINALYAAELGVPVVLISGDDLTIEDAKRYAPDAGYAVVKRCIDRFTAELIPP
;
A
#
# COMPACT_ATOMS: atom_id res chain seq x y z
N MET A 1 -18.30 10.59 -1.44
CA MET A 1 -17.37 9.50 -1.13
C MET A 1 -16.08 10.07 -0.55
N ASN A 2 -15.77 9.70 0.69
CA ASN A 2 -14.53 9.96 1.42
C ASN A 2 -13.63 8.73 1.26
N VAL A 3 -12.48 8.88 0.62
CA VAL A 3 -11.56 7.78 0.36
C VAL A 3 -10.30 7.98 1.19
N VAL A 4 -9.82 6.89 1.79
CA VAL A 4 -8.47 6.84 2.35
C VAL A 4 -7.62 5.94 1.46
N ILE A 5 -6.45 6.42 1.08
CA ILE A 5 -5.43 5.65 0.37
C ILE A 5 -4.30 5.39 1.37
N SER A 6 -4.04 4.14 1.73
CA SER A 6 -2.80 3.75 2.39
C SER A 6 -1.78 3.38 1.33
N ALA A 7 -0.67 4.11 1.30
CA ALA A 7 0.36 3.97 0.28
C ALA A 7 1.65 3.40 0.89
N ASP A 8 2.04 2.23 0.41
CA ASP A 8 3.25 1.52 0.78
C ASP A 8 4.20 1.43 -0.43
N MET A 9 5.45 1.00 -0.24
CA MET A 9 6.50 1.23 -1.26
C MET A 9 7.00 -0.03 -1.96
N GLU A 10 7.03 -1.17 -1.29
CA GLU A 10 7.57 -2.44 -1.78
C GLU A 10 6.82 -2.95 -3.01
N GLY A 11 5.51 -2.75 -3.07
CA GLY A 11 4.63 -3.17 -4.16
C GLY A 11 4.51 -2.17 -5.30
N ILE A 12 5.13 -0.99 -5.21
CA ILE A 12 5.04 0.07 -6.24
C ILE A 12 5.60 -0.39 -7.58
N SER A 13 5.09 0.18 -8.66
CA SER A 13 5.55 -0.03 -10.03
C SER A 13 7.08 0.10 -10.13
N GLY A 14 7.74 -0.88 -10.75
CA GLY A 14 9.17 -0.87 -10.99
C GLY A 14 10.09 -1.20 -9.79
N VAL A 15 9.60 -1.15 -8.54
CA VAL A 15 10.39 -1.45 -7.34
C VAL A 15 10.72 -2.95 -7.27
N THR A 16 11.99 -3.30 -7.04
CA THR A 16 12.37 -4.72 -6.84
C THR A 16 13.41 -4.93 -5.75
N SER A 17 14.08 -3.87 -5.30
CA SER A 17 15.24 -3.97 -4.40
C SER A 17 15.03 -3.21 -3.08
N PRO A 18 15.63 -3.66 -1.97
CA PRO A 18 15.70 -2.87 -0.74
C PRO A 18 16.29 -1.47 -0.94
N ALA A 19 17.23 -1.31 -1.88
CA ALA A 19 17.78 0.00 -2.20
C ALA A 19 16.76 0.94 -2.84
N ASP A 20 15.62 0.46 -3.33
CA ASP A 20 14.57 1.28 -3.94
C ASP A 20 13.61 1.85 -2.91
N VAL A 21 13.56 1.26 -1.71
CA VAL A 21 12.59 1.65 -0.67
C VAL A 21 13.25 2.14 0.63
N ASN A 22 14.53 1.84 0.85
CA ASN A 22 15.22 2.26 2.07
C ASN A 22 15.60 3.75 2.03
N PRO A 23 15.19 4.55 3.04
CA PRO A 23 15.51 5.98 3.09
C PRO A 23 17.00 6.30 2.93
N GLY A 24 17.29 7.31 2.12
CA GLY A 24 18.64 7.84 1.91
C GLY A 24 19.41 7.26 0.71
N SER A 25 18.88 6.25 0.02
CA SER A 25 19.51 5.72 -1.20
C SER A 25 19.13 6.51 -2.46
N ALA A 26 19.86 6.29 -3.56
CA ALA A 26 19.51 6.84 -4.87
C ALA A 26 18.21 6.24 -5.43
N GLY A 27 18.02 4.92 -5.24
CA GLY A 27 16.80 4.21 -5.65
C GLY A 27 15.58 4.78 -4.96
N TRP A 28 15.63 4.96 -3.64
CA TRP A 28 14.55 5.57 -2.86
C TRP A 28 14.17 6.96 -3.34
N ASN A 29 15.14 7.84 -3.61
CA ASN A 29 14.85 9.17 -4.14
C ASN A 29 14.17 9.13 -5.52
N HIS A 30 14.47 8.13 -6.33
CA HIS A 30 13.81 7.92 -7.62
C HIS A 30 12.40 7.36 -7.44
N PHE A 31 12.26 6.25 -6.73
CA PHE A 31 11.01 5.50 -6.61
C PHE A 31 9.97 6.19 -5.74
N ARG A 32 10.33 7.14 -4.87
CA ARG A 32 9.34 8.03 -4.24
C ARG A 32 8.48 8.81 -5.25
N LYS A 33 9.07 9.20 -6.38
CA LYS A 33 8.35 9.89 -7.46
C LYS A 33 7.40 8.94 -8.17
N ILE A 34 7.82 7.69 -8.38
CA ILE A 34 6.98 6.64 -8.97
C ILE A 34 5.85 6.26 -8.02
N MET A 35 6.13 6.09 -6.72
CA MET A 35 5.12 5.89 -5.67
C MET A 35 4.08 7.01 -5.68
N THR A 36 4.52 8.26 -5.78
CA THR A 36 3.61 9.42 -5.87
C THR A 36 2.79 9.39 -7.16
N ALA A 37 3.35 8.92 -8.28
CA ALA A 37 2.63 8.75 -9.53
C ALA A 37 1.57 7.64 -9.46
N ASP A 38 1.88 6.49 -8.87
CA ASP A 38 0.92 5.39 -8.63
C ASP A 38 -0.24 5.86 -7.74
N VAL A 39 0.08 6.59 -6.66
CA VAL A 39 -0.93 7.23 -5.79
C VAL A 39 -1.78 8.22 -6.57
N ASN A 40 -1.17 9.07 -7.41
CA ASN A 40 -1.90 10.04 -8.24
C ASN A 40 -2.82 9.35 -9.27
N ALA A 41 -2.41 8.22 -9.83
CA ALA A 41 -3.26 7.43 -10.73
C ALA A 41 -4.51 6.91 -9.99
N ALA A 42 -4.35 6.41 -8.77
CA ALA A 42 -5.47 6.02 -7.93
C ALA A 42 -6.37 7.22 -7.56
N ILE A 43 -5.78 8.36 -7.18
CA ILE A 43 -6.51 9.61 -6.90
C ILE A 43 -7.37 10.03 -8.09
N ALA A 44 -6.79 10.03 -9.30
CA ALA A 44 -7.50 10.38 -10.53
C ALA A 44 -8.71 9.47 -10.74
N GLY A 45 -8.51 8.15 -10.65
CA GLY A 45 -9.60 7.17 -10.78
C GLY A 45 -10.70 7.34 -9.73
N PHE A 46 -10.34 7.63 -8.48
CA PHE A 46 -11.33 7.89 -7.43
C PHE A 46 -12.15 9.17 -7.67
N PHE A 47 -11.52 10.25 -8.14
CA PHE A 47 -12.25 11.46 -8.50
C PHE A 47 -13.17 11.24 -9.70
N GLU A 48 -12.73 10.47 -10.71
CA GLU A 48 -13.59 10.06 -11.84
C GLU A 48 -14.78 9.22 -11.36
N ALA A 49 -14.61 8.41 -10.32
CA ALA A 49 -15.66 7.65 -9.66
C ALA A 49 -16.53 8.48 -8.69
N GLY A 50 -16.31 9.80 -8.57
CA GLY A 50 -17.14 10.68 -7.74
C GLY A 50 -16.67 10.85 -6.28
N ALA A 51 -15.41 10.53 -5.97
CA ALA A 51 -14.78 10.94 -4.72
C ALA A 51 -14.84 12.46 -4.54
N ARG A 52 -15.04 12.90 -3.31
CA ARG A 52 -15.07 14.33 -2.95
C ARG A 52 -13.93 14.72 -2.04
N ASN A 53 -13.49 13.80 -1.20
CA ASN A 53 -12.38 13.97 -0.28
C ASN A 53 -11.50 12.73 -0.37
N ILE A 54 -10.20 12.93 -0.56
CA ILE A 54 -9.22 11.85 -0.57
C ILE A 54 -8.10 12.21 0.40
N VAL A 55 -7.82 11.30 1.33
CA VAL A 55 -6.70 11.38 2.27
C VAL A 55 -5.71 10.29 1.90
N VAL A 56 -4.46 10.66 1.63
CA VAL A 56 -3.35 9.73 1.43
C VAL A 56 -2.62 9.58 2.75
N ASN A 57 -2.49 8.36 3.24
CA ASN A 57 -1.68 7.99 4.38
C ASN A 57 -0.41 7.28 3.90
N ASP A 58 0.74 7.95 4.04
CA ASP A 58 2.02 7.32 3.77
C ASP A 58 2.29 6.22 4.78
N SER A 59 2.53 5.00 4.34
CA SER A 59 2.51 3.82 5.19
C SER A 59 3.85 3.08 5.22
N HIS A 60 4.86 3.57 4.50
CA HIS A 60 6.15 2.91 4.35
C HIS A 60 7.23 3.45 5.29
N ALA A 61 7.99 2.59 5.97
CA ALA A 61 9.16 2.97 6.79
C ALA A 61 8.92 4.17 7.74
N ASN A 62 9.55 5.32 7.49
CA ASN A 62 9.37 6.56 8.27
C ASN A 62 8.07 7.31 7.95
N MET A 63 7.31 6.83 6.96
CA MET A 63 6.04 7.36 6.48
C MET A 63 6.15 8.77 5.88
N GLU A 64 7.25 9.02 5.14
CA GLU A 64 7.65 10.35 4.62
C GLU A 64 8.09 10.27 3.13
N ASN A 65 7.47 9.36 2.37
CA ASN A 65 7.89 8.92 1.04
C ASN A 65 7.10 9.58 -0.09
N VAL A 66 5.78 9.76 0.06
CA VAL A 66 4.95 10.52 -0.89
C VAL A 66 5.48 11.95 -0.98
N VAL A 67 5.73 12.39 -2.21
CA VAL A 67 6.35 13.68 -2.50
C VAL A 67 5.24 14.73 -2.58
N VAL A 68 5.10 15.52 -1.49
CA VAL A 68 3.96 16.43 -1.28
C VAL A 68 3.76 17.46 -2.40
N ASP A 69 4.84 17.94 -3.02
CA ASP A 69 4.81 18.90 -4.13
C ASP A 69 4.55 18.26 -5.51
N LEU A 70 4.52 16.93 -5.58
CA LEU A 70 4.10 16.16 -6.75
C LEU A 70 2.74 15.47 -6.57
N LEU A 71 2.18 15.48 -5.36
CA LEU A 71 0.87 14.91 -5.06
C LEU A 71 -0.24 15.74 -5.72
N ASP A 72 -1.30 15.07 -6.18
CA ASP A 72 -2.49 15.74 -6.71
C ASP A 72 -3.05 16.74 -5.67
N PRO A 73 -3.19 18.03 -6.02
CA PRO A 73 -3.55 19.08 -5.08
C PRO A 73 -5.00 18.97 -4.56
N ARG A 74 -5.81 18.07 -5.10
CA ARG A 74 -7.17 17.78 -4.62
C ARG A 74 -7.18 16.80 -3.44
N ALA A 75 -6.07 16.13 -3.15
CA ALA A 75 -5.92 15.22 -2.02
C ALA A 75 -5.16 15.89 -0.86
N THR A 76 -5.27 15.31 0.33
CA THR A 76 -4.43 15.67 1.50
C THR A 76 -3.50 14.53 1.87
N LEU A 77 -2.39 14.85 2.54
CA LEU A 77 -1.36 13.87 2.91
C LEU A 77 -1.20 13.81 4.43
N ILE A 78 -1.27 12.60 4.98
CA ILE A 78 -0.80 12.24 6.31
C ILE A 78 0.61 11.68 6.16
N SER A 79 1.60 12.43 6.67
CA SER A 79 3.03 12.13 6.57
C SER A 79 3.69 12.19 7.94
N GLY A 80 4.65 11.30 8.19
CA GLY A 80 5.37 11.14 9.44
C GLY A 80 4.99 9.87 10.21
N ARG A 81 5.96 9.36 10.99
CA ARG A 81 5.84 8.17 11.84
C ARG A 81 5.15 8.45 13.18
N HIS A 82 4.91 7.39 13.97
CA HIS A 82 4.24 7.39 15.29
C HIS A 82 2.73 7.73 15.28
N LYS A 83 2.10 7.62 14.11
CA LYS A 83 0.65 7.67 13.97
C LYS A 83 0.01 6.55 14.79
N LYS A 84 -1.07 6.88 15.50
CA LYS A 84 -1.74 5.94 16.41
C LYS A 84 -2.20 4.67 15.68
N HIS A 85 -2.67 4.83 14.46
CA HIS A 85 -3.18 3.75 13.62
C HIS A 85 -2.23 3.37 12.48
N CYS A 86 -0.97 3.83 12.52
CA CYS A 86 0.08 3.42 11.59
C CYS A 86 -0.37 3.52 10.12
N MET A 87 -0.41 2.39 9.39
CA MET A 87 -0.81 2.30 7.98
C MET A 87 -2.31 2.53 7.74
N ALA A 88 -3.15 2.42 8.77
CA ALA A 88 -4.59 2.70 8.72
C ALA A 88 -4.97 4.09 9.29
N GLU A 89 -3.99 4.98 9.50
CA GLU A 89 -4.27 6.34 9.97
C GLU A 89 -5.14 7.11 8.96
N GLY A 90 -6.12 7.86 9.46
CA GLY A 90 -7.12 8.56 8.66
C GLY A 90 -8.39 7.74 8.38
N VAL A 91 -8.38 6.42 8.57
CA VAL A 91 -9.60 5.60 8.45
C VAL A 91 -10.49 5.80 9.67
N THR A 92 -11.73 6.23 9.44
CA THR A 92 -12.76 6.42 10.47
C THR A 92 -14.08 5.79 10.02
N LYS A 93 -15.11 5.82 10.87
CA LYS A 93 -16.46 5.35 10.50
C LYS A 93 -17.13 6.19 9.39
N ASP A 94 -16.59 7.38 9.09
CA ASP A 94 -17.08 8.26 8.02
C ASP A 94 -16.31 8.05 6.71
N THR A 95 -15.36 7.11 6.67
CA THR A 95 -14.66 6.71 5.46
C THR A 95 -15.56 5.78 4.65
N ASP A 96 -15.76 6.10 3.37
CA ASP A 96 -16.61 5.30 2.48
C ASP A 96 -15.82 4.16 1.80
N ALA A 97 -14.51 4.34 1.62
CA ALA A 97 -13.64 3.38 0.94
C ALA A 97 -12.18 3.49 1.37
N LEU A 98 -11.52 2.34 1.47
CA LEU A 98 -10.07 2.22 1.68
C LEU A 98 -9.41 1.63 0.43
N ALA A 99 -8.26 2.17 0.04
CA ALA A 99 -7.42 1.64 -1.02
C ALA A 99 -6.01 1.36 -0.50
N PHE A 100 -5.44 0.25 -0.92
CA PHE A 100 -4.05 -0.13 -0.66
C PHE A 100 -3.25 0.02 -1.94
N ILE A 101 -2.23 0.89 -1.92
CA ILE A 101 -1.39 1.16 -3.08
C ILE A 101 0.04 0.74 -2.76
N GLY A 102 0.62 -0.10 -3.60
CA GLY A 102 2.01 -0.55 -3.45
C GLY A 102 2.23 -1.54 -2.31
N TYR A 103 1.22 -2.36 -1.99
CA TYR A 103 1.30 -3.35 -0.93
C TYR A 103 2.06 -4.62 -1.37
N HIS A 104 2.48 -5.41 -0.39
CA HIS A 104 3.25 -6.64 -0.60
C HIS A 104 2.72 -7.82 0.25
N THR A 105 3.25 -9.02 -0.01
CA THR A 105 2.88 -10.22 0.75
C THR A 105 3.55 -10.30 2.13
N ALA A 106 2.99 -11.16 2.98
CA ALA A 106 3.38 -11.32 4.38
C ALA A 106 4.79 -11.91 4.58
N ALA A 107 5.34 -11.71 5.79
CA ALA A 107 6.53 -12.42 6.24
C ALA A 107 6.32 -13.95 6.16
N GLY A 108 7.34 -14.65 5.65
CA GLY A 108 7.31 -16.09 5.45
C GLY A 108 6.53 -16.54 4.20
N GLN A 109 6.01 -15.62 3.39
CA GLN A 109 5.37 -15.90 2.10
C GLN A 109 6.26 -15.51 0.91
N GLN A 110 5.92 -16.01 -0.28
CA GLN A 110 6.52 -15.56 -1.53
C GLN A 110 5.92 -14.21 -1.97
N GLY A 111 6.71 -13.40 -2.64
CA GLY A 111 6.35 -12.06 -3.12
C GLY A 111 7.51 -11.08 -3.00
N ILE A 112 7.44 -9.99 -3.76
CA ILE A 112 8.48 -8.96 -3.77
C ILE A 112 8.59 -8.36 -2.37
N MET A 113 9.80 -8.43 -1.82
CA MET A 113 10.15 -7.87 -0.53
C MET A 113 9.22 -8.32 0.62
N SER A 114 8.71 -9.55 0.55
CA SER A 114 7.75 -10.07 1.52
C SER A 114 8.23 -9.92 2.97
N HIS A 115 7.37 -9.32 3.80
CA HIS A 115 7.54 -9.12 5.24
C HIS A 115 6.21 -8.69 5.90
N THR A 116 6.20 -8.50 7.23
CA THR A 116 5.06 -7.91 7.96
C THR A 116 5.57 -6.98 9.06
N TYR A 117 5.33 -5.68 8.91
CA TYR A 117 5.77 -4.49 9.63
C TYR A 117 7.27 -4.30 9.80
N SER A 118 7.98 -5.34 10.26
CA SER A 118 9.42 -5.30 10.46
C SER A 118 10.03 -6.61 9.98
N GLY A 119 10.61 -6.57 8.77
CA GLY A 119 11.21 -7.72 8.12
C GLY A 119 12.42 -8.32 8.84
N ASP A 120 13.04 -7.59 9.76
CA ASP A 120 14.18 -8.07 10.55
C ASP A 120 13.76 -8.68 11.90
N ILE A 121 12.50 -8.48 12.32
CA ILE A 121 11.99 -8.92 13.63
C ILE A 121 11.02 -10.10 13.48
N TYR A 122 10.14 -10.06 12.48
CA TYR A 122 9.06 -11.03 12.34
C TYR A 122 9.27 -11.96 11.14
N ASN A 123 9.26 -13.26 11.40
CA ASN A 123 9.26 -14.28 10.34
C ASN A 123 7.84 -14.66 9.89
N ALA A 124 6.83 -14.42 10.73
CA ALA A 124 5.41 -14.54 10.42
C ALA A 124 4.61 -13.85 11.54
N ILE A 125 3.46 -13.29 11.19
CA ILE A 125 2.44 -12.84 12.15
C ILE A 125 1.17 -13.64 11.88
N TRP A 126 0.51 -14.08 12.94
CA TRP A 126 -0.68 -14.93 12.86
C TRP A 126 -1.85 -14.29 13.59
N LEU A 127 -3.04 -14.37 13.00
CA LEU A 127 -4.30 -14.03 13.63
C LEU A 127 -5.29 -15.16 13.37
N ASN A 128 -5.84 -15.75 14.42
CA ASN A 128 -6.78 -16.89 14.32
C ASN A 128 -6.27 -18.00 13.38
N GLU A 129 -5.00 -18.40 13.55
CA GLU A 129 -4.36 -19.47 12.77
C GLU A 129 -4.09 -19.14 11.28
N GLU A 130 -4.35 -17.91 10.85
CA GLU A 130 -4.04 -17.43 9.49
C GLU A 130 -2.79 -16.54 9.50
N ILE A 131 -1.90 -16.71 8.52
CA ILE A 131 -0.76 -15.80 8.31
C ILE A 131 -1.30 -14.45 7.82
N CYS A 132 -0.78 -13.37 8.41
CA CYS A 132 -1.21 -12.02 8.11
C CYS A 132 -0.14 -11.19 7.40
N SER A 133 -0.51 -10.69 6.22
CA SER A 133 0.11 -9.54 5.59
C SER A 133 -0.33 -8.26 6.28
N GLU A 134 0.39 -7.17 6.04
CA GLU A 134 -0.03 -5.83 6.48
C GLU A 134 -1.36 -5.45 5.83
N GLY A 135 -1.57 -5.82 4.56
CA GLY A 135 -2.85 -5.70 3.86
C GLY A 135 -3.99 -6.33 4.65
N TYR A 136 -3.81 -7.56 5.12
CA TYR A 136 -4.83 -8.25 5.90
C TYR A 136 -5.09 -7.58 7.25
N ILE A 137 -4.05 -7.22 8.01
CA ILE A 137 -4.20 -6.59 9.34
C ILE A 137 -4.93 -5.26 9.23
N ASN A 138 -4.54 -4.41 8.27
CA ASN A 138 -5.16 -3.11 8.07
C ASN A 138 -6.59 -3.24 7.49
N ALA A 139 -6.87 -4.25 6.67
CA ALA A 139 -8.22 -4.54 6.20
C ALA A 139 -9.15 -4.93 7.36
N LEU A 140 -8.68 -5.72 8.31
CA LEU A 140 -9.46 -6.09 9.50
C LEU A 140 -9.78 -4.87 10.38
N TYR A 141 -8.82 -3.96 10.56
CA TYR A 141 -9.08 -2.70 11.26
C TYR A 141 -10.15 -1.86 10.54
N ALA A 142 -10.08 -1.76 9.21
CA ALA A 142 -11.09 -1.06 8.42
C ALA A 142 -12.47 -1.73 8.51
N ALA A 143 -12.51 -3.07 8.49
CA ALA A 143 -13.75 -3.85 8.62
C ALA A 143 -14.44 -3.63 9.98
N GLU A 144 -13.69 -3.50 11.08
CA GLU A 144 -14.23 -3.15 12.41
C GLU A 144 -14.94 -1.78 12.41
N LEU A 145 -14.54 -0.88 11.51
CA LEU A 145 -15.16 0.43 11.30
C LEU A 145 -16.27 0.40 10.24
N GLY A 146 -16.52 -0.73 9.59
CA GLY A 146 -17.48 -0.88 8.50
C GLY A 146 -16.98 -0.32 7.15
N VAL A 147 -15.67 -0.13 6.99
CA VAL A 147 -15.06 0.47 5.80
C VAL A 147 -14.53 -0.64 4.88
N PRO A 148 -15.02 -0.76 3.63
CA PRO A 148 -14.54 -1.77 2.70
C PRO A 148 -13.21 -1.35 2.07
N VAL A 149 -12.34 -2.34 1.80
CA VAL A 149 -11.21 -2.18 0.89
C VAL A 149 -11.72 -2.33 -0.54
N VAL A 150 -11.55 -1.31 -1.38
CA VAL A 150 -12.12 -1.26 -2.75
C VAL A 150 -11.08 -1.36 -3.85
N LEU A 151 -9.81 -1.17 -3.53
CA LEU A 151 -8.70 -1.24 -4.49
C LEU A 151 -7.44 -1.72 -3.78
N ILE A 152 -6.71 -2.64 -4.41
CA ILE A 152 -5.39 -3.08 -3.96
C ILE A 152 -4.44 -3.12 -5.16
N SER A 153 -3.25 -2.54 -5.02
CA SER A 153 -2.17 -2.65 -5.99
C SER A 153 -0.89 -3.23 -5.37
N GLY A 154 -0.14 -3.99 -6.18
CA GLY A 154 1.07 -4.68 -5.78
C GLY A 154 1.56 -5.64 -6.88
N ASP A 155 2.34 -6.64 -6.49
CA ASP A 155 2.65 -7.75 -7.38
C ASP A 155 1.47 -8.76 -7.50
N ASP A 156 1.62 -9.74 -8.38
CA ASP A 156 0.60 -10.77 -8.62
C ASP A 156 0.31 -11.64 -7.39
N LEU A 157 1.32 -11.92 -6.56
CA LEU A 157 1.15 -12.70 -5.32
C LEU A 157 0.45 -11.91 -4.21
N THR A 158 0.67 -10.59 -4.15
CA THR A 158 -0.06 -9.66 -3.27
C THR A 158 -1.53 -9.66 -3.62
N ILE A 159 -1.86 -9.63 -4.91
CA ILE A 159 -3.25 -9.70 -5.36
C ILE A 159 -3.87 -11.08 -5.05
N GLU A 160 -3.10 -12.16 -5.13
CA GLU A 160 -3.59 -13.48 -4.74
C GLU A 160 -3.92 -13.56 -3.24
N ASP A 161 -3.06 -13.01 -2.36
CA ASP A 161 -3.35 -12.91 -0.92
C ASP A 161 -4.58 -12.01 -0.66
N ALA A 162 -4.66 -10.87 -1.36
CA ALA A 162 -5.72 -9.89 -1.24
C ALA A 162 -7.13 -10.45 -1.48
N LYS A 163 -7.28 -11.42 -2.39
CA LYS A 163 -8.58 -12.07 -2.65
C LYS A 163 -9.19 -12.72 -1.42
N ARG A 164 -8.37 -13.08 -0.41
CA ARG A 164 -8.85 -13.71 0.82
C ARG A 164 -9.54 -12.70 1.75
N TYR A 165 -9.02 -11.47 1.84
CA TYR A 165 -9.48 -10.46 2.79
C TYR A 165 -10.26 -9.30 2.15
N ALA A 166 -10.17 -9.13 0.84
CA ALA A 166 -10.87 -8.11 0.07
C ALA A 166 -11.35 -8.68 -1.29
N PRO A 167 -12.25 -9.67 -1.29
CA PRO A 167 -12.67 -10.40 -2.51
C PRO A 167 -13.41 -9.54 -3.54
N ASP A 168 -14.03 -8.43 -3.09
CA ASP A 168 -14.81 -7.52 -3.95
C ASP A 168 -14.02 -6.28 -4.38
N ALA A 169 -12.74 -6.19 -4.02
CA ALA A 169 -11.88 -5.07 -4.41
C ALA A 169 -11.49 -5.14 -5.89
N GLY A 170 -11.21 -3.98 -6.48
CA GLY A 170 -10.43 -3.90 -7.71
C GLY A 170 -8.98 -4.32 -7.45
N TYR A 171 -8.37 -5.01 -8.41
CA TYR A 171 -7.00 -5.49 -8.30
C TYR A 171 -6.12 -4.91 -9.41
N ALA A 172 -5.00 -4.31 -9.05
CA ALA A 172 -4.02 -3.77 -9.98
C ALA A 172 -2.65 -4.45 -9.78
N VAL A 173 -2.35 -5.42 -10.64
CA VAL A 173 -1.02 -6.04 -10.71
C VAL A 173 -0.10 -5.12 -11.50
N VAL A 174 0.90 -4.51 -10.84
CA VAL A 174 1.83 -3.56 -11.48
C VAL A 174 3.18 -4.18 -11.86
N LYS A 175 3.43 -5.39 -11.38
CA LYS A 175 4.61 -6.22 -11.68
C LYS A 175 4.31 -7.68 -11.37
N ARG A 176 5.06 -8.61 -11.95
CA ARG A 176 4.93 -10.04 -11.65
C ARG A 176 6.17 -10.55 -10.91
N CYS A 177 5.97 -11.16 -9.77
CA CYS A 177 7.02 -11.71 -8.93
C CYS A 177 7.72 -12.89 -9.61
N ILE A 178 9.06 -12.88 -9.64
CA ILE A 178 9.88 -14.04 -9.99
C ILE A 178 10.46 -14.65 -8.71
N ASP A 179 11.05 -13.80 -7.86
CA ASP A 179 11.45 -14.15 -6.48
C ASP A 179 11.30 -12.92 -5.57
N ARG A 180 11.82 -12.99 -4.34
CA ARG A 180 11.72 -11.91 -3.34
C ARG A 180 12.32 -10.58 -3.79
N PHE A 181 13.21 -10.56 -4.78
CA PHE A 181 13.94 -9.36 -5.21
C PHE A 181 14.02 -9.19 -6.74
N THR A 182 13.22 -9.95 -7.50
CA THR A 182 13.21 -9.92 -8.96
C THR A 182 11.79 -10.03 -9.49
N ALA A 183 11.45 -9.19 -10.48
CA ALA A 183 10.13 -9.15 -11.08
C ALA A 183 10.18 -8.89 -12.59
N GLU A 184 9.17 -9.36 -13.31
CA GLU A 184 8.81 -8.84 -14.63
C GLU A 184 8.04 -7.52 -14.44
N LEU A 185 8.58 -6.43 -14.99
CA LEU A 185 8.06 -5.08 -14.79
C LEU A 185 7.15 -4.64 -15.93
N ILE A 186 6.06 -3.96 -15.57
CA ILE A 186 5.22 -3.22 -16.52
C ILE A 186 5.71 -1.77 -16.50
N PRO A 187 6.01 -1.15 -17.66
CA PRO A 187 6.37 0.26 -17.70
C PRO A 187 5.22 1.15 -17.18
N PRO A 188 5.52 2.14 -16.33
CA PRO A 188 4.54 3.13 -15.86
C PRO A 188 4.14 4.14 -16.95
#